data_AF-A0A3B9MRY3-F1
#
_entry.id   AF-A0A3B9MRY3-F1
#
_cell.length_a   1.000
_cell.length_b   1.000
_cell.length_c   1.000
_cell.angle_alpha   90.00
_cell.angle_beta   90.00
_cell.angle_gamma   90.00
#
_symmetry.space_group_name_H-M   'P 1'
#
loop_
_entity.id
_entity.type
_entity.pdbx_description
1 polymer ?
#
loop_
_entity_poly.entity_id
_entity_poly.type
_entity_poly.pdbx_seq_one_letter_code
_entity_poly.pdbx_strand_id
1 'polypeptide(L)'
;MLEDGTRTAPAKIRRLGETESNAWFEILLHEGKNQQIRRMFDLIGHSVLKLRRSRIGFLRDDELKPGRWRRLSDDEVKLLTRSRRQIKSKTTISKSPAGGHGHSRR
;
A
#
# COMPACT_ATOMS: atom_id res chain seq x y z
N MET A 1 7.79 -10.42 -8.99
CA MET A 1 6.60 -10.79 -9.79
C MET A 1 5.91 -11.91 -9.03
N LEU A 2 4.58 -11.97 -8.99
CA LEU A 2 3.86 -13.08 -8.35
C LEU A 2 3.76 -14.29 -9.29
N GLU A 3 3.31 -15.45 -8.80
CA GLU A 3 3.26 -16.69 -9.61
C GLU A 3 2.35 -16.56 -10.85
N ASP A 4 1.34 -15.69 -10.81
CA ASP A 4 0.40 -15.43 -11.92
C ASP A 4 0.93 -14.41 -12.94
N GLY A 5 2.21 -14.04 -12.85
CA GLY A 5 2.81 -13.02 -13.70
C GLY A 5 2.47 -11.59 -13.29
N THR A 6 1.74 -11.37 -12.20
CA THR A 6 1.41 -10.02 -11.74
C THR A 6 2.64 -9.31 -11.19
N ARG A 7 2.98 -8.15 -11.75
CA ARG A 7 4.03 -7.27 -11.21
C ARG A 7 3.50 -6.47 -10.03
N THR A 8 4.15 -6.55 -8.87
CA THR A 8 3.81 -5.74 -7.69
C THR A 8 4.49 -4.37 -7.77
N ALA A 9 3.87 -3.37 -7.16
CA ALA A 9 4.51 -2.10 -6.89
C ALA A 9 5.68 -2.27 -5.89
N PRO A 10 6.67 -1.36 -5.87
CA PRO A 10 7.72 -1.37 -4.86
C PRO A 10 7.13 -1.30 -3.44
N ALA A 11 7.69 -2.12 -2.55
CA ALA A 11 7.35 -2.17 -1.13
C ALA A 11 8.57 -1.78 -0.30
N LYS A 12 8.36 -1.19 0.87
CA LYS A 12 9.43 -1.02 1.86
C LYS A 12 9.37 -2.16 2.86
N ILE A 13 10.51 -2.75 3.16
CA ILE A 13 10.64 -3.83 4.13
C ILE A 13 11.68 -3.44 5.19
N ARG A 14 11.35 -3.72 6.45
CA ARG A 14 12.25 -3.51 7.58
C ARG A 14 12.16 -4.70 8.51
N ARG A 15 13.30 -5.24 8.93
CA ARG A 15 13.36 -6.29 9.96
C ARG A 15 13.06 -5.68 11.33
N LEU A 16 12.20 -6.31 12.10
CA LEU A 16 11.85 -5.88 13.47
C LEU A 16 12.62 -6.67 14.53
N GLY A 17 12.93 -7.93 14.25
CA GLY A 17 13.63 -8.83 15.18
C GLY A 17 13.52 -10.28 14.73
N GLU A 18 14.12 -11.17 15.50
CA GLU A 18 14.11 -12.62 15.26
C GLU A 18 14.00 -13.42 16.56
N THR A 19 13.58 -14.66 16.42
CA THR A 19 13.68 -15.72 17.41
C THR A 19 14.57 -16.82 16.83
N GLU A 20 14.79 -17.91 17.57
CA GLU A 20 15.59 -19.05 17.09
C GLU A 20 15.08 -19.65 15.76
N SER A 21 13.77 -19.57 15.51
CA SER A 21 13.12 -20.22 14.38
C SER A 21 12.39 -19.28 13.42
N ASN A 22 12.25 -17.99 13.76
CA ASN A 22 11.38 -17.07 13.02
C ASN A 22 11.94 -15.64 12.99
N ALA A 23 11.55 -14.86 11.98
CA ALA A 23 11.86 -13.44 11.90
C ALA A 23 10.59 -12.60 11.69
N TRP A 24 10.57 -11.41 12.29
CA TRP A 24 9.50 -10.44 12.14
C TRP A 24 9.91 -9.33 11.18
N PHE A 25 9.04 -9.04 10.22
CA PHE A 25 9.23 -7.98 9.24
C PHE A 25 8.05 -7.00 9.27
N GLU A 26 8.36 -5.71 9.19
CA GLU A 26 7.41 -4.66 8.87
C GLU A 26 7.45 -4.42 7.36
N ILE A 27 6.29 -4.49 6.73
CA ILE A 27 6.15 -4.30 5.28
C ILE A 27 5.16 -3.15 5.05
N LEU A 28 5.60 -2.14 4.31
CA LEU A 28 4.75 -1.04 3.87
C LEU A 28 4.36 -1.24 2.41
N LEU A 29 3.04 -1.36 2.18
CA LEU A 29 2.44 -1.49 0.86
C LEU A 29 1.59 -0.27 0.51
N HIS A 30 1.59 0.10 -0.76
CA HIS A 30 0.70 1.12 -1.33
C HIS A 30 -0.44 0.52 -2.17
N GLU A 31 -0.44 -0.80 -2.34
CA GLU A 31 -1.46 -1.59 -3.02
C GLU A 31 -1.89 -2.77 -2.14
N GLY A 32 -2.98 -3.45 -2.52
CA GLY A 32 -3.49 -4.60 -1.78
C GLY A 32 -3.97 -5.71 -2.70
N LYS A 33 -3.04 -6.44 -3.32
CA LYS A 33 -3.37 -7.62 -4.14
C LYS A 33 -3.72 -8.82 -3.25
N ASN A 34 -4.52 -9.74 -3.78
CA ASN A 34 -4.95 -10.92 -3.04
C ASN A 34 -3.74 -11.74 -2.56
N GLN A 35 -3.66 -11.98 -1.26
CA GLN A 35 -2.58 -12.72 -0.59
C GLN A 35 -1.15 -12.25 -0.96
N GLN A 36 -0.98 -11.00 -1.37
CA GLN A 36 0.28 -10.48 -1.93
C GLN A 36 1.50 -10.80 -1.08
N ILE A 37 1.45 -10.51 0.23
CA ILE A 37 2.59 -10.75 1.14
C ILE A 37 2.92 -12.24 1.23
N ARG A 38 1.92 -13.11 1.36
CA ARG A 38 2.14 -14.56 1.47
C ARG A 38 2.81 -15.08 0.19
N ARG A 39 2.21 -14.77 -0.96
CA ARG A 39 2.73 -15.16 -2.29
C ARG A 39 4.15 -14.63 -2.55
N MET A 40 4.43 -13.38 -2.17
CA MET A 40 5.79 -12.82 -2.31
C MET A 40 6.84 -13.59 -1.52
N PHE A 41 6.48 -14.02 -0.30
CA PHE A 41 7.38 -14.72 0.61
C PHE A 41 7.51 -16.22 0.31
N ASP A 42 6.43 -16.85 -0.13
CA ASP A 42 6.44 -18.24 -0.59
C ASP A 42 7.35 -18.42 -1.81
N LEU A 43 7.33 -17.44 -2.74
CA LEU A 43 8.21 -17.41 -3.91
C LEU A 43 9.72 -17.39 -3.59
N ILE A 44 10.11 -16.91 -2.42
CA ILE A 44 11.50 -16.87 -1.96
C ILE A 44 11.79 -17.96 -0.91
N GLY A 45 10.88 -18.92 -0.71
CA GLY A 45 11.08 -20.04 0.20
C GLY A 45 10.91 -19.69 1.69
N HIS A 46 10.23 -18.59 2.02
CA HIS A 46 10.07 -18.12 3.41
C HIS A 46 8.59 -17.95 3.79
N SER A 47 7.84 -19.05 3.89
CA SER A 47 6.40 -18.99 4.12
C SER A 47 5.98 -18.21 5.37
N VAL A 48 4.95 -17.37 5.21
CA VAL A 48 4.47 -16.47 6.27
C VAL A 48 3.59 -17.22 7.26
N LEU A 49 4.10 -17.45 8.46
CA LEU A 49 3.33 -18.11 9.53
C LEU A 49 2.28 -17.19 10.15
N LYS A 50 2.62 -15.91 10.38
CA LYS A 50 1.73 -14.93 11.01
C LYS A 50 1.78 -13.60 10.27
N LEU A 51 0.60 -13.06 9.97
CA LEU A 51 0.44 -11.76 9.31
C LEU A 51 -0.59 -10.93 10.07
N ARG A 52 -0.18 -9.73 10.50
CA ARG A 52 -1.07 -8.76 11.14
C ARG A 52 -0.88 -7.41 10.46
N ARG A 53 -1.99 -6.75 10.14
CA ARG A 53 -1.98 -5.35 9.74
C ARG A 53 -1.92 -4.48 11.00
N SER A 54 -0.80 -3.80 11.21
CA SER A 54 -0.59 -2.90 12.37
C SER A 54 -1.05 -1.46 12.10
N ARG A 55 -1.15 -1.04 10.83
CA ARG A 55 -1.46 0.34 10.45
C ARG A 55 -2.19 0.43 9.11
N ILE A 56 -3.06 1.44 8.98
CA ILE A 56 -3.64 1.87 7.70
C ILE A 56 -3.42 3.38 7.55
N GLY A 57 -2.50 3.77 6.67
CA GLY A 57 -2.14 5.19 6.53
C GLY A 57 -1.64 5.78 7.84
N PHE A 58 -2.37 6.74 8.40
CA PHE A 58 -2.07 7.33 9.71
C PHE A 58 -2.75 6.62 10.89
N LEU A 59 -3.73 5.74 10.63
CA LEU A 59 -4.49 5.04 11.68
C LEU A 59 -3.67 3.91 12.28
N ARG A 60 -3.54 3.92 13.61
CA ARG A 60 -2.93 2.87 14.43
C ARG A 60 -3.84 2.57 15.61
N ASP A 61 -3.86 1.31 16.01
CA ASP A 61 -4.65 0.82 17.13
C ASP A 61 -3.83 -0.20 17.92
N ASP A 62 -2.83 0.30 18.64
CA ASP A 62 -1.87 -0.54 19.36
C ASP A 62 -2.49 -1.21 20.59
N GLU A 63 -3.53 -0.60 21.18
CA GLU A 63 -4.21 -1.06 22.39
C GLU A 63 -5.45 -1.93 22.12
N LEU A 64 -5.91 -2.01 20.85
CA LEU A 64 -7.14 -2.73 20.52
C LEU A 64 -6.91 -4.25 20.51
N LYS A 65 -7.61 -4.95 21.41
CA LYS A 65 -7.53 -6.41 21.53
C LYS A 65 -8.15 -7.12 20.31
N PRO A 66 -7.70 -8.35 19.98
CA PRO A 66 -8.31 -9.16 18.93
C PRO A 66 -9.84 -9.27 19.10
N GLY A 67 -10.58 -9.15 17.99
CA GLY A 67 -12.04 -9.23 17.99
C GLY A 67 -12.78 -7.97 18.50
N ARG A 68 -12.06 -6.97 19.00
CA ARG A 68 -12.65 -5.68 19.40
C ARG A 68 -12.62 -4.68 18.25
N TRP A 69 -13.52 -3.71 18.33
CA TRP A 69 -13.59 -2.58 17.42
C TRP A 69 -13.83 -1.29 18.22
N ARG A 70 -13.51 -0.15 17.62
CA ARG A 70 -13.83 1.18 18.16
C ARG A 70 -14.37 2.06 17.05
N ARG A 71 -15.06 3.14 17.43
CA ARG A 71 -15.36 4.24 16.50
C ARG A 71 -14.08 5.05 16.25
N LEU A 72 -13.93 5.52 15.02
CA LEU A 72 -12.92 6.53 14.69
C LEU A 72 -13.32 7.86 15.30
N SER A 73 -12.34 8.68 15.71
CA SER A 73 -12.61 10.05 16.13
C SER A 73 -12.99 10.91 14.92
N ASP A 74 -13.65 12.04 15.16
CA ASP A 74 -14.04 12.95 14.09
C ASP A 74 -12.82 13.46 13.30
N ASP A 75 -11.68 13.65 13.96
CA ASP A 75 -10.45 14.09 13.30
C ASP A 75 -9.83 13.00 12.43
N GLU A 76 -9.86 11.74 12.87
CA GLU A 76 -9.47 10.60 12.04
C GLU A 76 -10.37 10.47 10.80
N VAL A 77 -11.68 10.66 10.96
CA VAL A 77 -12.65 10.65 9.84
C VAL A 77 -12.37 11.80 8.87
N LYS A 78 -12.12 13.01 9.37
CA LYS A 78 -11.76 14.18 8.55
C LYS A 78 -10.47 13.91 7.76
N LEU A 79 -9.43 13.37 8.39
CA LEU A 79 -8.16 13.06 7.74
C LEU A 79 -8.32 11.99 6.66
N LEU A 80 -9.09 10.92 6.92
CA LEU A 80 -9.41 9.90 5.91
C LEU A 80 -10.13 10.52 4.71
N THR A 81 -11.14 11.35 4.97
CA THR A 81 -11.97 11.95 3.91
C THR A 81 -11.18 12.95 3.07
N ARG A 82 -10.31 13.75 3.71
CA ARG A 82 -9.42 14.69 3.03
C ARG A 82 -8.38 13.97 2.16
N SER A 83 -7.85 12.84 2.61
CA SER A 83 -6.87 12.04 1.85
C SER A 83 -7.45 11.60 0.50
N ARG A 84 -8.75 11.26 0.45
CA ARG A 84 -9.47 10.87 -0.77
C ARG A 84 -9.61 12.02 -1.78
N ARG A 85 -9.67 13.27 -1.30
CA ARG A 85 -9.85 14.47 -2.12
C ARG A 85 -8.56 14.86 -2.87
N GLN A 86 -7.39 14.59 -2.29
CA GLN A 86 -6.09 14.81 -2.96
C GLN A 86 -5.79 13.79 -4.06
N ILE A 87 -6.34 12.57 -3.97
CA ILE A 87 -6.21 11.55 -5.03
C ILE A 87 -6.95 12.02 -6.29
N LYS A 88 -8.15 12.61 -6.15
CA LYS A 88 -8.92 13.12 -7.29
C LYS A 88 -8.29 14.34 -7.98
N SER A 89 -7.63 15.23 -7.25
CA SER A 89 -7.03 16.44 -7.85
C SER A 89 -5.76 16.17 -8.66
N LYS A 90 -5.03 15.08 -8.39
CA LYS A 90 -3.83 14.69 -9.16
C LYS A 90 -4.14 14.00 -10.50
N THR A 91 -5.30 13.37 -10.66
CA THR A 91 -5.68 12.70 -11.91
C THR A 91 -6.02 13.69 -13.04
N THR A 92 -6.30 14.96 -12.74
CA THR A 92 -6.76 15.93 -13.75
C THR A 92 -5.64 16.72 -14.44
N ILE A 93 -4.37 16.57 -14.02
CA ILE A 93 -3.25 17.35 -14.58
C ILE A 93 -2.31 16.43 -15.39
N SER A 94 -2.76 15.98 -16.56
CA SER A 94 -1.88 15.61 -17.68
C SER A 94 -2.64 15.65 -19.02
N LYS A 95 -2.98 16.86 -19.47
CA LYS A 95 -3.01 17.16 -20.91
C LYS A 95 -2.01 18.28 -21.15
N SER A 96 -0.80 17.93 -21.56
CA SER A 96 0.11 18.88 -22.19
C SER A 96 -0.48 19.26 -23.56
N PRO A 97 -0.52 20.55 -23.93
CA PRO A 97 -0.90 20.93 -25.28
C PRO A 97 0.25 20.53 -26.21
N ALA A 98 0.01 19.56 -27.09
CA ALA A 98 0.93 19.27 -28.19
C ALA A 98 0.89 20.44 -29.18
N GLY A 99 2.04 21.10 -29.34
CA GLY A 99 2.21 22.23 -30.24
C GLY A 99 2.15 21.84 -31.72
N GLY A 100 1.79 22.85 -32.52
CA GLY A 100 2.37 23.12 -33.83
C GLY A 100 1.99 22.20 -34.99
N HIS A 101 0.86 22.49 -35.65
CA HIS A 101 0.67 22.08 -37.05
C HIS A 101 1.30 23.15 -37.97
N GLY A 102 2.47 22.84 -38.52
CA GLY A 102 3.09 23.62 -39.58
C GLY A 102 2.23 23.58 -40.84
N HIS A 103 1.79 24.74 -41.31
CA HIS A 103 1.23 24.90 -42.64
C HIS A 103 2.37 24.91 -43.66
N SER A 104 2.56 23.77 -44.33
CA SER A 104 3.19 23.75 -45.65
C SER A 104 2.16 24.28 -46.65
N ARG A 105 2.38 25.49 -47.15
CA ARG A 105 1.74 25.98 -48.37
C ARG A 105 2.82 26.23 -49.41
N ARG A 106 2.61 25.63 -50.58
CA ARG A 106 3.10 26.16 -51.86
C ARG A 106 2.45 27.52 -52.13
#